data_AF-A0A7W4VI58-F1
#
_entry.id   AF-A0A7W4VI58-F1
#
_cell.length_a   1.000
_cell.length_b   1.000
_cell.length_c   1.000
_cell.angle_alpha   90.00
_cell.angle_beta   90.00
_cell.angle_gamma   90.00
#
_symmetry.space_group_name_H-M   'P 1'
#
loop_
_entity.id
_entity.type
_entity.pdbx_description
1 polymer ?
#
loop_
_entity_poly.entity_id
_entity_poly.type
_entity_poly.pdbx_seq_one_letter_code
_entity_poly.pdbx_strand_id
1 'polypeptide(L)'
;MSFPNKAGDHQDTDDILRAELKAAGIPTIQEADGKGPEHMAELLRKMSGEVKTSVIGILHGWKFTRAWYYWVCEGPGIEVAAAEELHASHGRSVRVDGHCGCPSPREQYKGLAVGLYHVDDADGLKALADTIRKLVGE
;
A
#
# COMPACT_ATOMS: atom_id res chain seq x y z
N MET A 1 -14.87 1.74 1.91
CA MET A 1 -15.23 0.32 1.66
C MET A 1 -14.00 -0.52 1.93
N SER A 2 -14.12 -1.55 2.77
CA SER A 2 -13.01 -2.48 3.04
C SER A 2 -12.70 -3.33 1.81
N PHE A 3 -11.45 -3.76 1.66
CA PHE A 3 -11.08 -4.58 0.52
C PHE A 3 -11.52 -6.04 0.68
N PRO A 4 -11.78 -6.78 -0.41
CA PRO A 4 -12.07 -8.20 -0.34
C PRO A 4 -10.81 -8.99 0.02
N ASN A 5 -11.00 -10.08 0.79
CA ASN A 5 -9.93 -11.04 1.03
C ASN A 5 -9.56 -11.76 -0.28
N LYS A 6 -8.27 -11.74 -0.64
CA LYS A 6 -7.71 -12.37 -1.83
C LYS A 6 -6.61 -13.40 -1.53
N ALA A 7 -6.56 -13.95 -0.30
CA ALA A 7 -5.63 -15.03 0.03
C ALA A 7 -5.87 -16.25 -0.88
N GLY A 8 -4.79 -16.78 -1.46
CA GLY A 8 -4.82 -17.85 -2.46
C GLY A 8 -4.68 -17.35 -3.90
N ASP A 9 -5.12 -18.18 -4.84
CA ASP A 9 -5.05 -17.92 -6.29
C ASP A 9 -6.46 -17.78 -6.86
N HIS A 10 -6.87 -16.52 -7.07
CA HIS A 10 -8.19 -16.19 -7.61
C HIS A 10 -8.02 -15.48 -8.95
N GLN A 11 -8.90 -15.82 -9.90
CA GLN A 11 -8.84 -15.33 -11.28
C GLN A 11 -9.05 -13.81 -11.39
N ASP A 12 -9.82 -13.23 -10.48
CA ASP A 12 -10.19 -11.80 -10.46
C ASP A 12 -9.25 -10.94 -9.58
N THR A 13 -8.21 -11.54 -8.99
CA THR A 13 -7.28 -10.83 -8.09
C THR A 13 -6.62 -9.64 -8.79
N ASP A 14 -6.06 -9.85 -9.99
CA ASP A 14 -5.26 -8.80 -10.64
C ASP A 14 -6.13 -7.60 -11.04
N ASP A 15 -7.36 -7.85 -11.51
CA ASP A 15 -8.30 -6.79 -11.89
C ASP A 15 -8.73 -5.95 -10.68
N ILE A 16 -9.03 -6.61 -9.55
CA ILE A 16 -9.42 -5.93 -8.31
C ILE A 16 -8.26 -5.09 -7.77
N LEU A 17 -7.06 -5.66 -7.67
CA LEU A 17 -5.89 -4.95 -7.14
C LEU A 17 -5.51 -3.75 -8.03
N ARG A 18 -5.56 -3.90 -9.37
CA ARG A 18 -5.34 -2.78 -10.29
C ARG A 18 -6.37 -1.67 -10.10
N ALA A 19 -7.64 -2.03 -9.94
CA ALA A 19 -8.70 -1.06 -9.73
C ALA A 19 -8.53 -0.30 -8.40
N GLU A 20 -8.17 -0.99 -7.31
CA GLU A 20 -7.90 -0.39 -6.00
C GLU A 20 -6.71 0.58 -6.06
N LEU A 21 -5.57 0.17 -6.64
CA LEU A 21 -4.39 1.02 -6.81
C LEU A 21 -4.70 2.23 -7.69
N LYS A 22 -5.38 2.03 -8.82
CA LYS A 22 -5.78 3.10 -9.73
C LYS A 22 -6.69 4.12 -9.04
N ALA A 23 -7.63 3.68 -8.20
CA ALA A 23 -8.50 4.56 -7.43
C ALA A 23 -7.73 5.44 -6.42
N ALA A 24 -6.60 4.94 -5.88
CA ALA A 24 -5.67 5.72 -5.05
C ALA A 24 -4.64 6.53 -5.87
N GLY A 25 -4.68 6.44 -7.21
CA GLY A 25 -3.71 7.05 -8.12
C GLY A 25 -2.31 6.42 -8.05
N ILE A 26 -2.19 5.20 -7.54
CA ILE A 26 -0.91 4.49 -7.42
C ILE A 26 -0.69 3.70 -8.72
N PRO A 27 0.37 3.97 -9.50
CA PRO A 27 0.67 3.18 -10.68
C PRO A 27 1.19 1.79 -10.27
N THR A 28 0.92 0.80 -11.10
CA THR A 28 1.61 -0.50 -11.03
C THR A 28 3.05 -0.38 -11.51
N ILE A 29 3.91 -1.33 -11.13
CA ILE A 29 5.30 -1.38 -11.65
C ILE A 29 5.33 -1.40 -13.18
N GLN A 30 4.42 -2.13 -13.82
CA GLN A 30 4.32 -2.16 -15.28
C GLN A 30 3.96 -0.79 -15.86
N GLU A 31 3.00 -0.09 -15.25
CA GLU A 31 2.59 1.25 -15.70
C GLU A 31 3.69 2.29 -15.50
N ALA A 32 4.41 2.23 -14.38
CA ALA A 32 5.56 3.09 -14.10
C ALA A 32 6.68 2.92 -15.15
N ASP A 33 6.86 1.70 -15.67
CA ASP A 33 7.81 1.38 -16.74
C ASP A 33 7.27 1.64 -18.16
N GLY A 34 6.03 2.13 -18.29
CA GLY A 34 5.36 2.33 -19.58
C GLY A 34 5.09 1.02 -20.34
N LYS A 35 4.89 -0.08 -19.61
CA LYS A 35 4.65 -1.43 -20.15
C LYS A 35 3.21 -1.89 -19.94
N GLY A 36 2.81 -2.88 -20.73
CA GLY A 36 1.51 -3.53 -20.57
C GLY A 36 1.46 -4.49 -19.37
N PRO A 37 0.25 -4.92 -18.96
CA PRO A 37 0.02 -5.74 -17.76
C PRO A 37 0.72 -7.10 -17.79
N GLU A 38 0.94 -7.67 -18.98
CA GLU A 38 1.65 -8.94 -19.19
C GLU A 38 3.16 -8.85 -18.87
N HIS A 39 3.71 -7.64 -18.80
CA HIS A 39 5.13 -7.45 -18.51
C HIS A 39 5.47 -8.00 -17.11
N MET A 40 6.40 -8.96 -17.07
CA MET A 40 6.85 -9.64 -15.84
C MET A 40 5.75 -10.38 -15.07
N ALA A 41 4.54 -10.56 -15.64
CA ALA A 41 3.40 -11.07 -14.89
C ALA A 41 3.64 -12.46 -14.30
N GLU A 42 4.22 -13.39 -15.08
CA GLU A 42 4.54 -14.74 -14.61
C GLU A 42 5.58 -14.73 -13.47
N LEU A 43 6.61 -13.89 -13.60
CA LEU A 43 7.66 -13.75 -12.59
C LEU A 43 7.09 -13.20 -11.28
N LEU A 44 6.31 -12.13 -11.35
CA LEU A 44 5.66 -11.49 -10.21
C LEU A 44 4.71 -12.46 -9.50
N ARG A 45 3.91 -13.22 -10.27
CA ARG A 45 3.04 -14.25 -9.70
C ARG A 45 3.81 -15.37 -9.01
N LYS A 46 4.94 -15.82 -9.57
CA LYS A 46 5.83 -16.81 -8.91
C LYS A 46 6.45 -16.28 -7.61
N MET A 47 6.79 -14.99 -7.57
CA MET A 47 7.39 -14.34 -6.40
C MET A 47 6.36 -13.87 -5.36
N SER A 48 5.07 -13.84 -5.72
CA SER A 48 4.00 -13.39 -4.82
C SER A 48 3.80 -14.35 -3.63
N GLY A 49 3.42 -13.77 -2.49
CA GLY A 49 3.24 -14.49 -1.23
C GLY A 49 1.87 -15.17 -1.14
N GLU A 50 1.13 -14.81 -0.10
CA GLU A 50 -0.19 -15.39 0.24
C GLU A 50 -1.28 -15.07 -0.77
N VAL A 51 -1.17 -13.93 -1.47
CA VAL A 51 -2.06 -13.53 -2.56
C VAL A 51 -1.32 -13.73 -3.87
N LYS A 52 -1.80 -14.64 -4.72
CA LYS A 52 -1.19 -14.88 -6.03
C LYS A 52 -1.60 -13.80 -7.01
N THR A 53 -0.66 -12.94 -7.36
CA THR A 53 -0.91 -11.78 -8.21
C THR A 53 0.32 -11.34 -8.99
N SER A 54 0.09 -10.71 -10.15
CA SER A 54 1.11 -9.98 -10.91
C SER A 54 1.18 -8.49 -10.57
N VAL A 55 0.36 -8.03 -9.62
CA VAL A 55 0.12 -6.61 -9.35
C VAL A 55 0.93 -6.15 -8.14
N ILE A 56 1.82 -5.19 -8.37
CA ILE A 56 2.56 -4.46 -7.34
C ILE A 56 2.43 -2.98 -7.65
N GLY A 57 1.98 -2.19 -6.66
CA GLY A 57 1.93 -0.74 -6.77
C GLY A 57 3.28 -0.12 -6.42
N ILE A 58 3.64 0.98 -7.09
CA ILE A 58 4.86 1.75 -6.83
C ILE A 58 4.52 3.24 -6.79
N LEU A 59 5.03 3.98 -5.81
CA LEU A 59 4.85 5.44 -5.74
C LEU A 59 6.02 6.09 -5.02
N HIS A 60 6.83 6.91 -5.70
CA HIS A 60 7.96 7.65 -5.12
C HIS A 60 8.88 6.80 -4.20
N GLY A 61 9.23 5.59 -4.62
CA GLY A 61 10.06 4.66 -3.84
C GLY A 61 9.31 3.81 -2.82
N TRP A 62 7.98 4.00 -2.67
CA TRP A 62 7.10 3.11 -1.94
C TRP A 62 6.68 1.93 -2.80
N LYS A 63 6.54 0.77 -2.17
CA LYS A 63 6.07 -0.48 -2.75
C LYS A 63 4.80 -0.92 -2.02
N PHE A 64 3.77 -1.25 -2.78
CA PHE A 64 2.47 -1.68 -2.29
C PHE A 64 2.23 -3.12 -2.75
N THR A 65 2.15 -4.03 -1.79
CA THR A 65 1.87 -5.46 -2.04
C THR A 65 0.60 -5.88 -1.33
N ARG A 66 -0.18 -6.75 -1.96
CA ARG A 66 -1.42 -7.26 -1.36
C ARG A 66 -1.12 -8.38 -0.37
N ALA A 67 -1.75 -8.32 0.80
CA ALA A 67 -1.81 -9.40 1.76
C ALA A 67 -3.26 -9.57 2.24
N TRP A 68 -3.86 -10.72 1.95
CA TRP A 68 -5.24 -11.05 2.31
C TRP A 68 -6.22 -9.95 1.86
N TYR A 69 -6.73 -9.15 2.80
CA TYR A 69 -7.67 -8.06 2.60
C TYR A 69 -7.05 -6.67 2.79
N TYR A 70 -5.74 -6.55 2.98
CA TYR A 70 -5.07 -5.27 3.22
C TYR A 70 -3.83 -5.11 2.33
N TRP A 71 -3.40 -3.87 2.16
CA TRP A 71 -2.16 -3.54 1.47
C TRP A 71 -1.02 -3.38 2.46
N VAL A 72 0.10 -4.06 2.21
CA VAL A 72 1.37 -3.81 2.90
C VAL A 72 2.12 -2.76 2.09
N CYS A 73 2.46 -1.66 2.75
CA CYS A 73 3.07 -0.49 2.13
C CYS A 73 4.43 -0.25 2.77
N GLU A 74 5.49 -0.45 2.00
CA GLU A 74 6.89 -0.33 2.45
C GLU A 74 7.59 0.78 1.68
N GLY A 75 8.35 1.65 2.36
CA GLY A 75 9.03 2.75 1.70
C GLY A 75 10.09 3.47 2.56
N PRO A 76 10.63 4.59 2.06
CA PRO A 76 11.75 5.31 2.68
C PRO A 76 11.42 5.92 4.05
N GLY A 77 10.13 6.11 4.35
CA GLY A 77 9.67 6.66 5.62
C GLY A 77 8.88 7.96 5.46
N ILE A 78 7.74 8.05 6.14
CA ILE A 78 7.02 9.31 6.38
C ILE A 78 7.55 9.90 7.69
N GLU A 79 7.96 11.16 7.70
CA GLU A 79 8.42 11.83 8.90
C GLU A 79 7.30 11.98 9.93
N VAL A 80 7.67 11.99 11.20
CA VAL A 80 6.71 11.79 12.30
C VAL A 80 5.58 12.82 12.31
N ALA A 81 5.83 14.07 11.94
CA ALA A 81 4.77 15.08 11.92
C ALA A 81 3.65 14.71 10.93
N ALA A 82 3.98 14.39 9.68
CA ALA A 82 2.99 13.96 8.69
C ALA A 82 2.39 12.59 9.03
N ALA A 83 3.19 11.67 9.59
CA ALA A 83 2.68 10.38 10.03
C ALA A 83 1.61 10.53 11.13
N GLU A 84 1.80 11.46 12.07
CA GLU A 84 0.83 11.76 13.13
C GLU A 84 -0.45 12.41 12.57
N GLU A 85 -0.33 13.31 11.59
CA GLU A 85 -1.48 13.88 10.88
C GLU A 85 -2.32 12.79 10.18
N LEU A 86 -1.64 11.87 9.48
CA LEU A 86 -2.27 10.72 8.85
C LEU A 86 -2.91 9.79 9.88
N HIS A 87 -2.22 9.51 10.97
CA HIS A 87 -2.73 8.64 12.04
C HIS A 87 -3.94 9.25 12.76
N ALA A 88 -3.96 10.56 13.00
CA ALA A 88 -5.09 11.23 13.65
C ALA A 88 -6.39 11.09 12.87
N SER A 89 -6.31 11.02 11.54
CA SER A 89 -7.47 10.90 10.65
C SER A 89 -7.78 9.45 10.24
N HIS A 90 -6.75 8.62 10.00
CA HIS A 90 -6.87 7.30 9.39
C HIS A 90 -6.15 6.19 10.18
N GLY A 91 -5.72 6.41 11.42
CA GLY A 91 -4.85 5.47 12.16
C GLY A 91 -5.44 4.07 12.40
N ARG A 92 -6.76 3.91 12.21
CA ARG A 92 -7.45 2.61 12.24
C ARG A 92 -7.43 1.86 10.92
N SER A 93 -7.33 2.57 9.80
CA SER A 93 -7.28 1.98 8.46
C SER A 93 -5.87 1.97 7.89
N VAL A 94 -5.02 2.94 8.25
CA VAL A 94 -3.59 3.03 7.90
C VAL A 94 -2.77 2.75 9.16
N ARG A 95 -2.53 1.47 9.41
CA ARG A 95 -1.95 0.98 10.66
C ARG A 95 -0.43 0.97 10.57
N VAL A 96 0.19 1.70 11.49
CA VAL A 96 1.65 1.75 11.66
C VAL A 96 2.18 0.34 11.96
N ASP A 97 3.16 -0.12 11.18
CA ASP A 97 3.79 -1.45 11.32
C ASP A 97 2.79 -2.62 11.27
N GLY A 98 1.60 -2.38 10.73
CA GLY A 98 0.53 -3.38 10.73
C GLY A 98 0.03 -3.79 12.12
N HIS A 99 0.27 -2.97 13.15
CA HIS A 99 -0.06 -3.31 14.52
C HIS A 99 -1.57 -3.16 14.78
N CYS A 100 -2.26 -4.24 15.17
CA CYS A 100 -3.71 -4.25 15.39
C CYS A 100 -4.18 -3.30 16.50
N GLY A 101 -3.33 -3.02 17.48
CA GLY A 101 -3.60 -2.02 18.53
C GLY A 101 -3.56 -0.56 18.04
N CYS A 102 -3.16 -0.31 16.79
CA CYS A 102 -3.08 1.01 16.17
C CYS A 102 -2.34 2.06 17.04
N PRO A 103 -1.09 1.79 17.47
CA PRO A 103 -0.30 2.78 18.20
C PRO A 103 -0.03 4.00 17.30
N SER A 104 0.15 5.18 17.91
CA SER A 104 0.61 6.34 17.16
C SER A 104 2.02 6.11 16.59
N PRO A 105 2.38 6.80 15.50
CA PRO A 105 3.73 6.79 14.95
C PRO A 105 4.82 7.02 16.00
N ARG A 106 4.62 8.00 16.90
CA ARG A 106 5.60 8.33 17.95
C ARG A 106 5.69 7.23 19.01
N GLU A 107 4.59 6.57 19.35
CA GLU A 107 4.61 5.41 20.26
C GLU A 107 5.38 4.23 19.67
N GLN A 108 5.15 3.90 18.39
CA GLN A 108 5.75 2.74 17.75
C GLN A 108 7.20 2.99 17.32
N TYR A 109 7.47 4.09 16.62
CA TYR A 109 8.78 4.40 16.02
C TYR A 109 9.64 5.37 16.84
N LYS A 110 9.21 5.74 18.06
CA LYS A 110 9.99 6.56 19.01
C LYS A 110 10.45 7.91 18.46
N GLY A 111 9.67 8.50 17.57
CA GLY A 111 10.01 9.78 16.94
C GLY A 111 10.84 9.67 15.66
N LEU A 112 11.07 8.46 15.15
CA LEU A 112 11.67 8.22 13.83
C LEU A 112 10.60 8.05 12.74
N ALA A 113 11.02 8.21 11.49
CA ALA A 113 10.14 8.07 10.33
C ALA A 113 9.56 6.66 10.21
N VAL A 114 8.30 6.58 9.75
CA VAL A 114 7.56 5.32 9.61
C VAL A 114 7.62 4.85 8.16
N GLY A 115 8.30 3.73 7.92
CA GLY A 115 8.49 3.14 6.58
C GLY A 115 7.55 1.98 6.26
N LEU A 116 6.70 1.55 7.19
CA LEU A 116 5.83 0.38 7.02
C LEU A 116 4.42 0.66 7.54
N TYR A 117 3.43 0.43 6.67
CA TYR A 117 2.01 0.53 6.99
C TYR A 117 1.23 -0.66 6.45
N HIS A 118 0.20 -1.08 7.17
CA HIS A 118 -0.85 -1.96 6.62
C HIS A 118 -2.12 -1.14 6.42
N VAL A 119 -2.75 -1.28 5.27
CA VAL A 119 -3.90 -0.46 4.87
C VAL A 119 -5.12 -1.32 4.57
N ASP A 120 -6.18 -1.15 5.35
CA ASP A 120 -7.32 -2.08 5.38
C ASP A 120 -8.49 -1.66 4.48
N ASP A 121 -8.51 -0.42 3.98
CA ASP A 121 -9.57 0.08 3.11
C ASP A 121 -9.10 1.10 2.05
N ALA A 122 -9.98 1.34 1.08
CA ALA A 122 -9.69 2.21 -0.07
C ALA A 122 -9.42 3.67 0.31
N ASP A 123 -10.05 4.15 1.39
CA ASP A 123 -9.93 5.53 1.85
C ASP A 123 -8.55 5.75 2.48
N GLY A 124 -8.13 4.82 3.35
CA GLY A 124 -6.78 4.78 3.91
C GLY A 124 -5.70 4.65 2.84
N LEU A 125 -5.93 3.85 1.78
CA LEU A 125 -4.94 3.67 0.71
C LEU A 125 -4.73 4.97 -0.06
N LYS A 126 -5.82 5.67 -0.35
CA LYS A 126 -5.77 6.99 -0.96
C LYS A 126 -5.10 8.00 -0.02
N ALA A 127 -5.47 8.03 1.27
CA ALA A 127 -4.90 8.96 2.24
C ALA A 127 -3.38 8.79 2.39
N LEU A 128 -2.89 7.54 2.43
CA LEU A 128 -1.46 7.25 2.44
C LEU A 128 -0.77 7.73 1.15
N ALA A 129 -1.35 7.45 -0.03
CA ALA A 129 -0.79 7.89 -1.30
C ALA A 129 -0.72 9.42 -1.42
N ASP A 130 -1.78 10.12 -1.01
CA ASP A 130 -1.84 11.58 -0.99
C ASP A 130 -0.83 12.17 -0.01
N THR A 131 -0.62 11.51 1.14
CA THR A 131 0.40 11.90 2.12
C THR A 131 1.79 11.81 1.48
N ILE A 132 2.10 10.70 0.78
CA ILE A 132 3.37 10.52 0.09
C ILE A 132 3.60 11.62 -0.96
N ARG A 133 2.58 11.93 -1.79
CA ARG A 133 2.66 13.00 -2.81
C ARG A 133 2.93 14.38 -2.20
N LYS A 134 2.20 14.73 -1.12
CA LYS A 134 2.38 15.99 -0.40
C LYS A 134 3.83 16.17 0.07
N LEU A 135 4.51 15.10 0.50
CA LEU A 135 5.89 15.16 0.99
C LEU A 135 6.92 15.35 -0.12
N VAL A 136 6.65 14.82 -1.31
CA VAL A 136 7.54 14.96 -2.46
C VAL A 136 7.25 16.20 -3.31
N GLY A 137 6.20 16.96 -2.96
CA GLY A 137 5.82 18.20 -3.63
C GLY A 137 5.00 18.02 -4.91
N GLU A 138 4.27 16.91 -5.02
CA GLU A 138 3.28 16.63 -6.08
C GLU A 138 1.85 16.93 -5.59
#